data_AF-A0A950CJN5-F1
#
_entry.id   AF-A0A950CJN5-F1
#
_cell.length_a   1.000
_cell.length_b   1.000
_cell.length_c   1.000
_cell.angle_alpha   90.00
_cell.angle_beta   90.00
_cell.angle_gamma   90.00
#
_symmetry.space_group_name_H-M   'P 1'
#
loop_
_entity.id
_entity.type
_entity.pdbx_description
1 polymer ?
#
loop_
_entity_poly.entity_id
_entity_poly.type
_entity_poly.pdbx_seq_one_letter_code
_entity_poly.pdbx_strand_id
1 'polypeptide(L)' 'MIRPSIRSGNLSPGQCALHVLNRLAFGPRPGDIDDVKQIGVEDWIESQLRPDSIPEPSDLRQQIASLQTLRM' A
#
# COMPACT_ATOMS: atom_id res chain seq x y z
N MET A 1 1.38 26.92 2.63
CA MET A 1 0.95 25.59 2.14
C MET A 1 -0.06 25.05 3.16
N ILE A 2 -1.36 25.05 2.84
CA ILE A 2 -2.41 24.64 3.78
C ILE A 2 -2.56 23.13 3.65
N ARG A 3 -2.16 22.36 4.67
CA ARG A 3 -2.53 20.96 4.78
C ARG A 3 -4.00 20.91 5.22
N PRO A 4 -4.92 20.30 4.43
CA PRO A 4 -6.32 20.24 4.83
C PRO A 4 -6.46 19.42 6.11
N SER A 5 -7.07 20.00 7.15
CA SER A 5 -7.47 19.26 8.34
C SER A 5 -8.65 18.37 7.97
N ILE A 6 -8.39 17.10 7.67
CA ILE A 6 -9.43 16.08 7.55
C ILE A 6 -10.12 16.00 8.92
N ARG A 7 -11.38 16.43 9.03
CA ARG A 7 -12.24 16.06 10.17
C ARG A 7 -12.61 14.60 10.01
N SER A 8 -11.68 13.71 10.33
CA SER A 8 -12.00 12.32 10.56
C SER A 8 -12.93 12.29 11.77
N GLY A 9 -14.12 11.71 11.63
CA GLY A 9 -14.81 11.17 12.79
C GLY A 9 -13.82 10.31 13.59
N ASN A 10 -14.03 10.17 14.89
CA ASN A 10 -13.07 9.56 15.82
C ASN A 10 -12.90 8.03 15.54
N LEU A 11 -12.28 7.69 14.41
CA LEU A 11 -12.05 6.33 13.94
C LEU A 11 -10.91 5.72 14.75
N SER A 12 -11.09 4.47 15.19
CA SER A 12 -10.00 3.72 15.78
C SER A 12 -8.90 3.45 14.74
N PRO A 13 -7.65 3.20 15.15
CA PRO A 13 -6.56 2.87 14.22
C PRO A 13 -6.92 1.72 13.26
N GLY A 14 -7.66 0.71 13.73
CA GLY A 14 -8.13 -0.39 12.88
C GLY A 14 -9.19 0.04 11.87
N GLN A 15 -10.08 0.96 12.23
CA GLN A 15 -11.06 1.53 11.29
C GLN A 15 -10.39 2.40 10.24
N CYS A 16 -9.38 3.19 10.61
CA CYS A 16 -8.57 3.94 9.66
C CYS A 16 -7.82 3.02 8.70
N ALA A 17 -7.15 1.97 9.22
CA ALA A 17 -6.45 0.98 8.41
C ALA A 17 -7.40 0.28 7.42
N LEU A 18 -8.55 -0.21 7.91
CA LEU A 18 -9.57 -0.82 7.04
C LEU A 18 -10.08 0.16 5.97
N HIS A 19 -10.34 1.41 6.34
CA HIS A 19 -10.81 2.42 5.39
C HIS A 19 -9.78 2.64 4.28
N VAL A 20 -8.51 2.79 4.64
CA VAL A 20 -7.44 3.06 3.70
C VAL A 20 -7.16 1.85 2.79
N LEU A 21 -7.13 0.63 3.34
CA LEU A 21 -6.98 -0.60 2.54
C LEU A 21 -8.12 -0.78 1.52
N ASN A 22 -9.35 -0.40 1.88
CA ASN A 22 -10.49 -0.44 0.96
C ASN A 22 -10.44 0.62 -0.15
N ARG A 23 -9.66 1.69 0.02
CA ARG A 23 -9.63 2.83 -0.92
C ARG A 23 -8.37 2.90 -1.75
N LEU A 24 -7.25 2.48 -1.20
CA LEU A 24 -5.93 2.62 -1.80
C LEU A 24 -5.27 1.27 -2.13
N ALA A 25 -5.89 0.17 -1.71
CA ALA A 25 -5.49 -1.18 -2.10
C ALA A 25 -6.70 -1.94 -2.67
N PHE A 26 -6.50 -3.22 -3.01
CA PHE A 26 -7.56 -4.11 -3.50
C PHE A 26 -8.43 -4.71 -2.37
N GLY A 27 -8.53 -4.00 -1.24
CA GLY A 27 -9.11 -4.50 0.00
C GLY A 27 -8.10 -5.24 0.90
N PRO A 28 -8.43 -5.41 2.19
CA PRO A 28 -7.55 -6.02 3.17
C PRO A 28 -7.42 -7.53 2.98
N ARG A 29 -6.19 -8.03 3.03
CA ARG A 29 -5.86 -9.45 3.21
C ARG A 29 -5.72 -9.78 4.70
N PRO A 30 -5.76 -11.07 5.10
CA PRO A 30 -5.42 -11.46 6.47
C PRO A 30 -4.02 -10.93 6.86
N GLY A 31 -3.96 -10.10 7.90
CA GLY A 31 -2.72 -9.46 8.39
C GLY A 31 -2.60 -7.97 8.05
N ASP A 32 -3.15 -7.52 6.91
CA ASP A 32 -2.91 -6.15 6.40
C ASP A 32 -3.35 -5.05 7.39
N ILE A 33 -4.45 -5.27 8.12
CA ILE A 33 -4.93 -4.28 9.09
C ILE A 33 -3.91 -4.09 10.22
N ASP A 34 -3.30 -5.18 10.69
CA ASP A 34 -2.29 -5.12 11.75
C ASP A 34 -0.97 -4.56 11.22
N ASP A 35 -0.58 -4.88 9.99
CA ASP A 35 0.59 -4.31 9.32
C ASP A 35 0.46 -2.78 9.17
N VAL A 36 -0.69 -2.30 8.68
CA VAL A 36 -0.98 -0.86 8.56
C VAL A 36 -1.02 -0.19 9.93
N LYS A 37 -1.55 -0.85 10.95
CA LYS A 37 -1.55 -0.32 12.32
C LYS A 37 -0.13 -0.23 12.90
N GLN A 38 0.74 -1.20 12.59
CA GLN A 38 2.11 -1.23 13.08
C GLN A 38 2.97 -0.15 12.43
N ILE A 39 2.79 0.09 11.12
CA ILE A 39 3.52 1.11 10.36
C ILE A 39 2.92 2.51 10.59
N GLY A 40 1.61 2.60 10.81
CA GLY A 40 0.87 3.86 10.81
C GLY A 40 0.27 4.14 9.44
N VAL A 41 -0.92 4.75 9.43
CA VAL A 41 -1.71 4.95 8.19
C VAL A 41 -1.00 5.91 7.25
N GLU A 42 -0.46 7.01 7.76
CA GLU A 42 0.24 8.02 6.97
C GLU A 42 1.49 7.44 6.30
N ASP A 43 2.33 6.74 7.06
CA ASP A 43 3.56 6.12 6.56
C ASP A 43 3.25 5.00 5.56
N TRP A 44 2.18 4.23 5.81
CA TRP A 44 1.71 3.25 4.84
C TRP A 44 1.26 3.91 3.53
N ILE A 45 0.52 5.02 3.58
CA ILE A 45 0.10 5.77 2.37
C ILE A 45 1.32 6.29 1.61
N GLU A 46 2.28 6.91 2.31
CA GLU A 46 3.52 7.41 1.70
C GLU A 46 4.31 6.29 1.00
N SER A 47 4.32 5.07 1.57
CA SER A 47 4.97 3.92 0.92
C SER A 47 4.34 3.57 -0.43
N GLN A 48 3.01 3.69 -0.58
CA GLN A 48 2.31 3.42 -1.84
C GLN A 48 2.62 4.48 -2.90
N LEU A 49 2.95 5.70 -2.50
CA LEU A 49 3.28 6.80 -3.39
C LEU A 49 4.75 6.82 -3.82
N ARG A 50 5.58 5.91 -3.28
CA ARG A 50 7.03 5.83 -3.55
C ARG A 50 7.48 4.44 -4.01
N PRO A 51 6.93 3.93 -5.13
CA PRO A 51 7.26 2.58 -5.63
C PRO A 51 8.74 2.41 -5.97
N ASP A 52 9.43 3.49 -6.38
CA ASP A 52 10.86 3.47 -6.71
C ASP A 52 11.77 3.06 -5.54
N SER A 53 11.26 3.12 -4.30
CA SER A 53 12.00 2.67 -3.11
C SER A 53 11.93 1.16 -2.89
N ILE A 54 11.07 0.44 -3.63
CA ILE A 54 10.90 -1.01 -3.51
C ILE A 54 11.84 -1.69 -4.51
N PRO A 55 12.86 -2.44 -4.05
CA PRO A 55 13.77 -3.12 -4.95
C PRO A 55 13.03 -4.23 -5.70
N GLU A 56 13.06 -4.17 -7.03
CA GLU A 56 12.50 -5.24 -7.85
C GLU A 56 13.33 -6.53 -7.67
N PRO A 57 12.72 -7.67 -7.32
CA PRO A 57 13.43 -8.92 -7.13
C PRO A 57 14.06 -9.46 -8.43
N SER A 58 15.29 -9.97 -8.36
CA SER A 58 16.00 -10.47 -9.55
C SER A 58 15.36 -11.72 -10.16
N ASP A 59 14.81 -12.60 -9.32
CA ASP A 59 14.06 -13.78 -9.71
C ASP A 59 12.75 -13.42 -10.41
N LEU A 60 12.04 -12.38 -9.92
CA LEU A 60 10.85 -11.87 -10.58
C LEU A 60 11.18 -11.39 -12.00
N ARG A 61 12.26 -10.61 -12.18
CA ARG A 61 12.73 -10.17 -13.51
C ARG A 61 13.00 -11.34 -14.45
N GLN A 62 13.64 -12.39 -13.95
CA GLN A 62 13.93 -13.60 -14.75
C GLN A 62 12.65 -14.31 -15.19
N GLN A 63 11.67 -14.45 -14.29
CA GLN A 63 10.39 -15.07 -14.59
C GLN A 63 9.61 -14.26 -15.63
N ILE A 64 9.51 -12.94 -15.46
CA ILE A 64 8.85 -12.05 -16.41
C ILE A 64 9.50 -12.15 -17.80
N ALA A 65 10.84 -12.14 -17.88
CA ALA A 65 11.58 -12.25 -19.14
C ALA A 65 11.35 -13.58 -19.90
N SER A 66 10.86 -14.62 -19.21
CA SER A 66 10.51 -15.90 -19.81
C SER A 66 9.12 -15.90 -20.47
N LEU A 67 8.24 -14.94 -20.14
CA LEU A 67 6.88 -14.87 -20.66
C LEU A 67 6.89 -14.36 -22.11
N GLN A 68 6.56 -15.23 -23.07
CA GLN A 68 6.62 -14.93 -24.51
C GLN A 68 5.71 -13.77 -24.92
N THR A 69 4.55 -13.60 -24.27
CA THR A 69 3.60 -12.52 -24.55
C THR A 69 4.12 -11.12 -24.20
N LEU A 70 5.13 -11.03 -23.33
CA LEU A 70 5.77 -9.77 -22.95
C LEU A 70 7.02 -9.45 -23.79
N ARG A 71 7.35 -10.30 -24.78
CA ARG A 71 8.51 -10.14 -25.68
C ARG A 71 8.11 -9.75 -27.12
N MET A 72 6.83 -9.41 -27.33
CA MET A 72 6.29 -9.02 -28.64
C MET A 72 6.80 -7.66 -29.10
#